data_AF-A0A497SQW5-F1
#
_entry.id   AF-A0A497SQW5-F1
#
_cell.length_a   1.000
_cell.length_b   1.000
_cell.length_c   1.000
_cell.angle_alpha   90.00
_cell.angle_beta   90.00
_cell.angle_gamma   90.00
#
_symmetry.space_group_name_H-M   'P 1'
#
loop_
_entity.id
_entity.type
_entity.pdbx_description
1 polymer ?
#
loop_
_entity_poly.entity_id
_entity_poly.type
_entity_poly.pdbx_seq_one_letter_code
_entity_poly.pdbx_strand_id
1 'polypeptide(L)' 'MKSYNVKVSKWGRSLGIRIPKEIASKHGLGDGMEVRVLPEDNGFRIIAEKPTEE' A
#
# COMPACT_ATOMS: atom_id res chain seq x y z
N MET A 1 -8.61 -16.88 3.22
CA MET A 1 -7.90 -15.59 3.01
C MET A 1 -8.28 -14.66 4.14
N LYS A 2 -7.31 -14.04 4.85
CA LYS A 2 -7.62 -12.99 5.84
C LYS A 2 -7.98 -11.71 5.08
N SER A 3 -9.15 -11.14 5.37
CA SER A 3 -9.53 -9.80 4.93
C SER A 3 -9.25 -8.80 6.04
N TYR A 4 -8.71 -7.64 5.69
CA TYR A 4 -8.48 -6.54 6.63
C TYR A 4 -9.43 -5.39 6.28
N ASN A 5 -10.30 -5.02 7.23
CA ASN A 5 -11.15 -3.84 7.08
C ASN A 5 -10.39 -2.62 7.60
N VAL A 6 -10.14 -1.65 6.74
CA VAL A 6 -9.46 -0.40 7.10
C VAL A 6 -10.34 0.79 6.72
N LYS A 7 -10.22 1.88 7.46
CA LYS A 7 -10.89 3.14 7.14
C LYS A 7 -9.94 4.02 6.34
N VAL A 8 -10.48 4.64 5.30
CA VAL A 8 -9.80 5.69 4.54
C VAL A 8 -9.78 6.97 5.36
N SER A 9 -8.64 7.66 5.38
CA SER A 9 -8.44 8.90 6.11
C SER A 9 -7.88 9.99 5.20
N LYS A 10 -8.17 11.26 5.50
CA LYS A 10 -7.64 12.40 4.76
C LYS A 10 -6.19 12.69 5.18
N TRP A 11 -5.28 12.70 4.21
CA TRP A 11 -3.88 13.10 4.35
C TRP A 11 -3.63 14.32 3.46
N GLY A 12 -3.82 15.53 4.02
CA GLY A 12 -3.70 16.77 3.25
C GLY A 12 -4.76 16.86 2.13
N ARG A 13 -4.30 16.89 0.87
CA ARG A 13 -5.17 16.94 -0.33
C ARG A 13 -5.51 15.55 -0.88
N SER A 14 -5.04 14.48 -0.26
CA SER A 14 -5.20 13.10 -0.71
C SER A 14 -5.87 12.23 0.34
N LEU A 15 -6.19 11.01 -0.04
CA LEU A 15 -6.70 9.97 0.84
C LEU A 15 -5.60 8.92 1.09
N GLY A 16 -5.55 8.41 2.32
CA GLY A 16 -4.63 7.35 2.72
C GLY A 16 -5.35 6.23 3.46
N ILE A 17 -4.79 5.02 3.34
CA ILE A 17 -5.20 3.85 4.13
C ILE A 17 -4.02 3.42 5.00
N ARG A 18 -4.32 2.90 6.20
CA ARG A 18 -3.29 2.29 7.03
C ARG A 18 -3.07 0.86 6.57
N ILE A 19 -1.82 0.50 6.30
CA ILE A 19 -1.45 -0.87 5.96
C ILE A 19 -1.20 -1.63 7.27
N PRO A 20 -1.94 -2.71 7.57
CA PRO A 20 -1.71 -3.54 8.74
C PRO A 20 -0.26 -4.05 8.78
N LYS A 21 0.34 -4.07 9.98
CA LYS A 21 1.75 -4.47 10.19
C LYS A 21 2.08 -5.84 9.58
N GLU A 22 1.16 -6.81 9.67
CA GLU A 22 1.34 -8.15 9.07
C GLU A 22 1.54 -8.08 7.55
N ILE A 23 0.76 -7.25 6.84
CA ILE A 23 0.88 -7.07 5.38
C ILE A 23 2.17 -6.34 5.06
N ALA A 24 2.46 -5.24 5.79
CA ALA A 24 3.66 -4.45 5.57
C ALA A 24 4.93 -5.30 5.73
N SER A 25 5.04 -6.06 6.82
CA SER A 25 6.18 -6.95 7.06
C SER A 25 6.29 -8.06 6.03
N LYS A 26 5.17 -8.67 5.61
CA LYS A 26 5.19 -9.74 4.60
C LYS A 26 5.68 -9.25 3.24
N HIS A 27 5.39 -8.00 2.88
CA HIS A 27 5.72 -7.42 1.59
C HIS A 27 6.92 -6.46 1.63
N GLY A 28 7.61 -6.35 2.78
CA GLY A 28 8.76 -5.46 2.95
C GLY A 28 8.42 -3.98 2.80
N LEU A 29 7.15 -3.60 3.03
CA LEU A 29 6.72 -2.19 2.95
C LEU A 29 7.22 -1.45 4.19
N GLY A 30 8.13 -0.51 3.96
CA GLY A 30 8.70 0.37 4.97
C GLY A 30 8.25 1.82 4.83
N ASP A 31 8.57 2.63 5.84
CA ASP A 31 8.49 4.08 5.72
C ASP A 31 9.45 4.59 4.64
N GLY A 32 9.04 5.60 3.87
CA GLY A 32 9.84 6.16 2.78
C GLY A 32 9.96 5.30 1.51
N MET A 33 9.35 4.12 1.47
CA MET A 33 9.36 3.25 0.29
C MET A 33 8.45 3.79 -0.82
N GLU A 34 8.94 3.77 -2.06
CA GLU A 34 8.12 4.07 -3.23
C GLU A 34 7.24 2.88 -3.62
N VAL A 35 6.00 3.19 -3.97
CA VAL A 35 5.01 2.21 -4.40
C VAL A 35 4.26 2.74 -5.62
N ARG A 36 3.89 1.82 -6.51
CA ARG A 36 3.00 2.13 -7.64
C ARG A 36 1.57 1.75 -7.29
N VAL A 37 0.64 2.65 -7.63
CA VAL A 37 -0.81 2.41 -7.50
C VAL A 37 -1.37 2.25 -8.91
N LEU A 38 -1.89 1.07 -9.21
CA LEU A 38 -2.54 0.75 -10.49
C LEU A 38 -4.07 0.74 -10.29
N PRO A 39 -4.83 1.56 -11.03
CA PRO A 39 -6.29 1.47 -11.02
C PRO A 39 -6.77 0.19 -11.72
N GLU A 40 -7.80 -0.45 -11.17
CA GLU A 40 -8.48 -1.63 -11.73
C GLU A 40 -10.00 -1.44 -11.66
N ASP A 41 -10.79 -2.26 -12.39
CA ASP A 41 -12.25 -2.11 -12.46
C ASP A 41 -12.95 -2.13 -11.09
N ASN A 42 -12.41 -2.88 -10.12
CA ASN A 42 -12.96 -3.02 -8.76
C ASN A 42 -12.00 -2.56 -7.66
N GLY A 43 -11.20 -1.52 -7.94
CA GLY A 43 -10.37 -0.88 -6.92
C GLY A 43 -9.01 -0.47 -7.46
N PHE A 44 -7.97 -0.81 -6.70
CA PHE A 44 -6.59 -0.52 -7.08
C PHE A 44 -5.65 -1.56 -6.51
N ARG A 45 -4.53 -1.76 -7.21
CA ARG A 45 -3.43 -2.61 -6.78
C ARG A 45 -2.24 -1.76 -6.38
N ILE A 46 -1.67 -2.05 -5.21
CA ILE A 46 -0.41 -1.45 -4.77
C ILE A 46 0.72 -2.43 -5.07
N ILE A 47 1.76 -1.97 -5.75
CA ILE A 47 2.97 -2.73 -6.05
C ILE A 47 4.15 -2.02 -5.40
N ALA A 48 4.85 -2.73 -4.51
CA ALA A 48 6.09 -2.24 -3.92
C ALA A 48 7.16 -2.15 -5.01
N GLU A 49 7.80 -1.00 -5.16
CA GLU A 49 9.00 -0.90 -6.00
C GLU A 49 10.15 -1.45 -5.17
N LYS A 50 10.61 -2.66 -5.49
CA LYS A 50 11.92 -3.08 -4.99
C LYS A 50 12.95 -2.16 -5.64
N PRO A 51 13.95 -1.64 -4.89
CA PRO A 51 15.10 -1.04 -5.54
C PRO A 51 15.66 -2.10 -6.48
N THR A 52 15.69 -1.81 -7.77
CA THR A 52 16.48 -2.57 -8.72
C THR A 52 17.91 -2.42 -8.24
N GLU A 53 18.48 -3.46 -7.64
CA GLU A 53 19.93 -3.60 -7.55
C GLU A 53 20.42 -3.69 -9.00
N GLU A 54 20.91 -2.57 -9.53
CA GLU A 54 21.80 -2.53 -10.71
C GLU A 54 23.25 -2.77 -10.28
#